data_AF-A0A951CMI7-F1
#
_entry.id   AF-A0A951CMI7-F1
#
_cell.length_a   1.000
_cell.length_b   1.000
_cell.length_c   1.000
_cell.angle_alpha   90.00
_cell.angle_beta   90.00
_cell.angle_gamma   90.00
#
_symmetry.space_group_name_H-M   'P 1'
#
loop_
_entity.id
_entity.type
_entity.pdbx_description
1 polymer ?
#
loop_
_entity_poly.entity_id
_entity_poly.type
_entity_poly.pdbx_seq_one_letter_code
_entity_poly.pdbx_strand_id
1 'polypeptide(L)'
;MTQSAIERGIPLSFSDLCKRIFLGKPLINEELSSERLSNPIALGALSPDAISSTAYGPEQILTELLPHAGLAAFVLLLPTMSVILLILVLVTASYRQVVMAYTRAGGSYIVAR
;
A
#
# COMPACT_ATOMS: atom_id res chain seq x y z
N MET A 1 29.80 6.94 28.94
CA MET A 1 31.08 6.63 28.27
C MET A 1 30.84 5.71 27.07
N THR A 2 30.21 6.20 26.00
CA THR A 2 29.92 5.40 24.79
C THR A 2 30.02 6.29 23.54
N GLN A 3 31.10 7.08 23.45
CA GLN A 3 31.32 8.03 22.36
C GLN A 3 32.51 7.68 21.45
N SER A 4 33.09 6.47 21.55
CA SER A 4 34.41 6.19 20.96
C SER A 4 34.44 5.24 19.75
N ALA A 5 33.33 5.00 19.05
CA ALA A 5 33.30 4.02 17.94
C ALA A 5 32.93 4.57 16.55
N ILE A 6 32.78 5.89 16.39
CA ILE A 6 32.40 6.50 15.09
C ILE A 6 33.63 6.97 14.27
N GLU A 7 34.82 7.08 14.87
CA GLU A 7 36.05 7.47 14.16
C GLU A 7 36.84 6.29 13.57
N ARG A 8 36.20 5.42 12.78
CA ARG A 8 36.96 4.61 11.82
C ARG A 8 36.59 5.04 10.41
N GLY A 9 37.38 5.98 9.89
CA GLY A 9 37.43 6.34 8.48
C GLY A 9 37.86 5.14 7.64
N ILE A 10 36.89 4.30 7.28
CA ILE A 10 37.02 3.31 6.22
C ILE A 10 36.69 4.05 4.91
N PRO A 11 37.56 4.08 3.89
CA PRO A 11 37.19 4.66 2.61
C PRO A 11 35.94 3.93 2.10
N LEU A 12 34.86 4.67 1.85
CA LEU A 12 33.62 4.11 1.32
C LEU A 12 33.94 3.40 0.00
N SER A 13 33.89 2.08 0.01
CA SER A 13 34.11 1.28 -1.20
C SER A 13 33.00 1.61 -2.21
N PHE A 14 33.29 1.53 -3.51
CA PHE A 14 32.27 1.68 -4.54
C PHE A 14 31.06 0.77 -4.29
N SER A 15 31.31 -0.43 -3.74
CA SER A 15 30.28 -1.37 -3.30
C SER A 15 29.38 -0.81 -2.18
N ASP A 16 29.93 -0.06 -1.23
CA ASP A 16 29.17 0.54 -0.13
C ASP A 16 28.33 1.74 -0.60
N LEU A 17 28.84 2.49 -1.59
CA LEU A 17 28.08 3.55 -2.26
C LEU A 17 26.92 2.98 -3.08
N CYS A 18 27.17 1.93 -3.87
CA CYS A 18 26.13 1.20 -4.59
C CYS A 18 25.09 0.62 -3.62
N LYS A 19 25.51 0.01 -2.50
CA LYS A 19 24.60 -0.50 -1.48
C LYS A 19 23.78 0.61 -0.83
N ARG A 20 24.37 1.75 -0.49
CA ARG A 20 23.63 2.90 0.08
C ARG A 20 22.63 3.52 -0.89
N ILE A 21 22.95 3.52 -2.18
CA ILE A 21 22.03 3.98 -3.22
C ILE A 21 20.86 3.00 -3.39
N PHE A 22 21.12 1.70 -3.36
CA PHE A 22 20.12 0.68 -3.68
C PHE A 22 19.28 0.24 -2.47
N LEU A 23 19.87 0.15 -1.28
CA LEU A 23 19.20 -0.28 -0.04
C LEU A 23 18.87 0.89 0.91
N GLY A 24 19.45 2.08 0.69
CA GLY A 24 19.30 3.23 1.59
C GLY A 24 20.31 3.28 2.74
N LYS A 25 20.14 4.24 3.65
CA LYS A 25 20.98 4.38 4.85
C LYS A 25 20.64 3.27 5.86
N PRO A 26 21.64 2.65 6.52
CA PRO A 26 21.38 1.65 7.56
C PRO A 26 20.63 2.32 8.72
N LEU A 27 19.43 1.84 9.03
CA LEU A 27 18.60 2.30 10.14
C LEU A 27 18.89 1.47 11.39
N ILE A 28 19.07 2.14 12.52
CA ILE A 28 19.29 1.51 13.83
C ILE A 28 17.92 1.09 14.37
N ASN A 29 17.79 -0.15 14.89
CA ASN A 29 16.50 -0.73 15.28
C ASN A 29 15.72 0.11 16.30
N GLU A 30 16.40 0.91 17.14
CA GLU A 30 15.76 1.80 18.12
C GLU A 30 15.01 2.98 17.48
N GLU A 31 15.46 3.47 16.32
CA GLU A 31 14.86 4.63 15.62
C GLU A 31 13.71 4.23 14.68
N LEU A 32 13.61 2.94 14.34
CA LEU A 32 12.66 2.39 13.37
C LEU A 32 11.19 2.60 13.77
N SER A 33 10.90 2.69 15.07
CA SER A 33 9.55 2.90 15.61
C SER A 33 8.99 4.30 15.35
N SER A 34 9.86 5.28 15.13
CA SER A 34 9.50 6.68 14.86
C SER A 34 9.56 7.05 13.38
N GLU A 35 10.20 6.20 12.57
CA GLU A 35 10.40 6.44 11.16
C GLU A 35 9.10 6.25 10.37
N ARG A 36 8.83 7.20 9.49
CA ARG A 36 7.62 7.21 8.66
C ARG A 36 8.04 7.10 7.20
N LEU A 37 7.43 6.16 6.49
CA LEU A 37 7.60 6.11 5.05
C LEU A 37 7.15 7.43 4.43
N SER A 38 7.96 7.94 3.50
CA SER A 38 7.54 9.06 2.67
C SER A 38 6.32 8.66 1.84
N ASN A 39 5.43 9.62 1.57
CA ASN A 39 4.19 9.39 0.82
C ASN A 39 4.36 8.55 -0.47
N PRO A 40 5.37 8.75 -1.34
CA PRO A 40 5.51 7.93 -2.54
C PRO A 40 5.86 6.47 -2.23
N ILE A 41 6.69 6.22 -1.21
CA ILE A 41 7.07 4.85 -0.82
C ILE A 41 5.87 4.17 -0.13
N ALA A 42 5.15 4.90 0.72
CA ALA A 42 3.93 4.40 1.36
C ALA A 42 2.85 4.05 0.31
N LEU A 43 2.64 4.92 -0.68
CA LEU A 43 1.72 4.64 -1.78
C LEU A 43 2.17 3.42 -2.58
N GLY A 44 3.47 3.32 -2.89
CA GLY A 44 4.05 2.16 -3.56
C GLY A 44 3.87 0.86 -2.78
N ALA A 45 3.96 0.90 -1.45
CA ALA A 45 3.76 -0.27 -0.59
C ALA A 45 2.27 -0.70 -0.51
N LEU A 46 1.33 0.24 -0.60
CA LEU A 46 -0.12 -0.02 -0.56
C LEU A 46 -0.73 -0.35 -1.93
N SER A 47 -0.04 -0.01 -3.02
CA SER A 47 -0.54 -0.22 -4.39
C SER A 47 -0.75 -1.71 -4.77
N PRO A 48 0.13 -2.66 -4.38
CA PRO A 48 -0.04 -4.07 -4.70
C PRO A 48 -1.36 -4.67 -4.22
N ASP A 49 -1.88 -4.22 -3.06
CA ASP A 49 -3.16 -4.69 -2.53
C ASP A 49 -4.31 -4.38 -3.50
N ALA A 50 -4.39 -3.14 -3.97
CA ALA A 50 -5.40 -2.71 -4.93
C ALA A 50 -5.24 -3.41 -6.29
N ILE A 51 -4.00 -3.53 -6.79
CA ILE A 51 -3.71 -4.18 -8.08
C ILE A 51 -4.13 -5.65 -8.04
N SER A 52 -3.81 -6.37 -6.96
CA SER A 52 -4.15 -7.79 -6.82
C SER A 52 -5.66 -8.04 -6.92
N SER A 53 -6.48 -7.17 -6.32
CA SER A 53 -7.94 -7.30 -6.37
C SER A 53 -8.50 -7.06 -7.77
N THR A 54 -7.92 -6.13 -8.53
CA THR A 54 -8.36 -5.84 -9.91
C THR A 54 -7.92 -6.91 -10.91
N ALA A 55 -6.78 -7.56 -10.66
CA ALA A 55 -6.28 -8.64 -11.51
C ALA A 55 -7.14 -9.90 -11.39
N TYR A 56 -7.63 -10.22 -10.20
CA TYR A 56 -8.41 -11.44 -9.95
C TYR A 56 -9.94 -11.25 -10.00
N GLY A 57 -10.43 -10.05 -9.66
CA GLY A 57 -11.87 -9.79 -9.50
C GLY A 57 -12.75 -10.14 -10.72
N PRO A 58 -12.42 -9.68 -11.94
CA PRO A 58 -13.23 -9.94 -13.12
C PRO A 58 -13.34 -11.43 -13.47
N GLU A 59 -12.22 -12.16 -13.38
CA GLU A 59 -12.16 -13.61 -13.64
C GLU A 59 -13.01 -14.40 -12.63
N GLN A 60 -12.95 -14.01 -11.36
CA GLN A 60 -13.74 -14.67 -10.33
C GLN A 60 -15.24 -14.43 -10.51
N ILE A 61 -15.64 -13.23 -10.90
CA ILE A 61 -17.04 -12.92 -11.22
C ILE A 61 -17.51 -13.76 -12.41
N LEU A 62 -16.71 -13.87 -13.47
CA LEU A 62 -17.09 -14.67 -14.62
C LEU A 62 -17.21 -16.15 -14.25
N THR A 63 -16.27 -16.68 -13.47
CA THR A 63 -16.26 -18.08 -13.03
C THR A 63 -17.54 -18.46 -12.26
N GLU A 64 -18.05 -17.55 -11.41
CA GLU A 64 -19.28 -17.77 -10.64
C GLU A 64 -20.56 -17.53 -11.46
N LEU A 65 -20.56 -16.57 -12.40
CA LEU A 65 -21.72 -16.26 -13.21
C LEU A 65 -21.91 -17.22 -14.39
N LEU A 66 -20.85 -17.78 -14.95
CA LEU A 66 -20.90 -18.62 -16.14
C LEU A 66 -21.79 -19.88 -15.99
N PRO A 67 -21.78 -20.61 -14.85
CA PRO A 67 -22.67 -21.74 -14.62
C PRO A 67 -24.16 -21.37 -14.58
N HIS A 68 -24.49 -20.14 -14.17
CA HIS A 68 -25.86 -19.71 -13.92
C HIS A 68 -26.46 -18.93 -15.11
N ALA A 69 -25.66 -18.10 -15.76
CA ALA A 69 -26.08 -17.18 -16.80
C ALA A 69 -25.53 -17.52 -18.21
N GLY A 70 -24.58 -18.44 -18.31
CA GLY A 70 -23.95 -18.82 -19.58
C GLY A 70 -23.38 -17.60 -20.32
N LEU A 71 -23.70 -17.44 -21.60
CA LEU A 71 -23.23 -16.30 -22.42
C LEU A 71 -23.71 -14.93 -21.91
N ALA A 72 -24.81 -14.87 -21.14
CA ALA A 72 -25.26 -13.61 -20.55
C ALA A 72 -24.33 -13.09 -19.45
N ALA A 73 -23.45 -13.94 -18.89
CA ALA A 73 -22.46 -13.54 -17.89
C ALA A 73 -21.53 -12.42 -18.40
N PHE A 74 -21.16 -12.43 -19.68
CA PHE A 74 -20.32 -11.39 -20.28
C PHE A 74 -21.01 -10.02 -20.34
N VAL A 75 -22.32 -10.01 -20.57
CA VAL A 75 -23.13 -8.78 -20.58
C VAL A 75 -23.36 -8.28 -19.15
N LEU A 76 -23.52 -9.20 -18.19
CA LEU A 76 -23.71 -8.87 -16.77
C LEU A 76 -22.42 -8.45 -16.06
N LEU A 77 -21.25 -8.79 -16.59
CA LEU A 77 -19.96 -8.41 -16.02
C LEU A 77 -19.78 -6.89 -15.99
N LEU A 78 -20.08 -6.18 -17.09
CA LEU A 78 -19.96 -4.73 -17.18
C LEU A 78 -20.81 -3.96 -16.14
N PRO A 79 -22.13 -4.20 -16.00
CA PRO A 79 -22.93 -3.51 -14.99
C PRO A 79 -22.50 -3.91 -13.57
N THR A 80 -22.10 -5.16 -13.33
CA THR A 80 -21.59 -5.59 -12.01
C THR A 80 -20.32 -4.84 -11.63
N MET A 81 -19.36 -4.73 -12.55
CA MET A 81 -18.15 -3.92 -12.37
C MET A 81 -18.47 -2.45 -12.13
N SER A 82 -19.45 -1.89 -12.84
CA SER A 82 -19.90 -0.51 -12.63
C SER A 82 -20.43 -0.27 -11.22
N VAL A 83 -21.22 -1.20 -10.66
CA VAL A 83 -21.71 -1.13 -9.28
C VAL A 83 -20.55 -1.19 -8.28
N ILE A 84 -19.60 -2.11 -8.48
CA ILE A 84 -18.41 -2.22 -7.61
C ILE A 84 -17.58 -0.93 -7.66
N LEU A 85 -17.37 -0.37 -8.85
CA LEU A 85 -16.65 0.89 -9.04
C LEU A 85 -17.36 2.05 -8.32
N LEU A 86 -18.69 2.11 -8.40
CA LEU A 86 -19.48 3.11 -7.68
C LEU A 86 -19.28 2.99 -6.16
N ILE A 87 -19.33 1.77 -5.62
CA ILE A 87 -19.08 1.52 -4.20
C ILE A 87 -17.65 1.95 -3.83
N LEU A 88 -16.65 1.63 -4.66
CA LEU A 88 -15.26 2.02 -4.44
C LEU A 88 -15.10 3.55 -4.38
N VAL A 89 -15.80 4.29 -5.25
CA VAL A 89 -15.82 5.76 -5.23
C VAL A 89 -16.44 6.28 -3.93
N LEU A 90 -17.57 5.71 -3.49
CA LEU A 90 -18.22 6.11 -2.23
C LEU A 90 -17.33 5.83 -1.02
N VAL A 91 -16.71 4.66 -0.97
CA VAL A 91 -15.73 4.31 0.08
C VAL A 91 -14.56 5.29 0.05
N THR A 92 -13.99 5.57 -1.11
CA THR A 92 -12.89 6.53 -1.26
C THR A 92 -13.29 7.92 -0.75
N ALA A 93 -14.50 8.38 -1.06
CA ALA A 93 -15.02 9.65 -0.55
C ALA A 93 -15.17 9.64 0.98
N SER A 94 -15.66 8.54 1.55
CA SER A 94 -15.79 8.35 3.00
C SER A 94 -14.42 8.38 3.69
N TYR A 95 -13.44 7.62 3.19
CA TYR A 95 -12.06 7.63 3.72
C TYR A 95 -11.42 9.01 3.61
N ARG A 96 -11.67 9.75 2.52
CA ARG A 96 -11.17 11.12 2.38
C ARG A 96 -11.70 12.03 3.49
N GLN A 97 -12.98 11.91 3.86
CA GLN A 97 -13.55 12.68 4.98
C GLN A 97 -12.91 12.29 6.32
N VAL A 98 -12.74 10.99 6.56
CA VAL A 98 -12.11 10.49 7.79
C VAL A 98 -10.66 10.98 7.92
N VAL A 99 -9.86 10.92 6.85
CA VAL A 99 -8.46 11.39 6.87
C VAL A 99 -8.36 12.89 7.11
N MET A 100 -9.31 13.68 6.60
CA MET A 100 -9.35 15.13 6.88
C MET A 100 -9.75 15.44 8.33
N ALA A 101 -10.65 14.65 8.93
CA ALA A 101 -11.09 14.82 10.31
C ALA A 101 -10.07 14.30 11.34
N TYR A 102 -9.35 13.22 11.02
CA TYR A 102 -8.41 12.54 11.91
C TYR A 102 -6.98 12.61 11.34
N THR A 103 -6.23 13.61 11.78
CA THR A 103 -4.83 13.82 11.37
C THR A 103 -3.82 13.02 12.20
N ARG A 104 -4.27 12.29 13.23
CA ARG A 104 -3.40 11.48 14.08
C ARG A 104 -3.10 10.13 13.43
N ALA A 105 -1.85 9.70 13.51
CA ALA A 105 -1.40 8.41 12.99
C ALA A 105 -1.94 7.26 13.86
N GLY A 106 -2.57 6.26 13.22
CA GLY A 106 -3.08 5.03 13.87
C GLY A 106 -4.24 4.34 13.14
N GLY A 107 -4.63 4.83 11.96
CA GLY A 107 -5.55 4.13 11.05
C GLY A 107 -6.97 3.96 11.60
N SER A 108 -7.66 2.92 11.15
CA SER A 108 -9.05 2.63 11.55
C SER A 108 -9.22 2.37 13.05
N TYR A 109 -8.15 1.97 13.75
CA TYR A 109 -8.18 1.71 15.19
C TYR A 109 -8.46 2.98 16.02
N ILE A 110 -7.95 4.14 15.59
CA ILE A 110 -8.20 5.41 16.30
C ILE A 110 -9.63 5.91 16.06
N VAL A 111 -10.21 5.60 14.91
CA VAL A 111 -11.54 6.06 14.51
C VAL A 111 -12.65 5.20 15.14
N ALA A 112 -12.38 3.92 15.41
CA ALA A 112 -13.36 2.98 15.95
C ALA A 112 -13.46 2.97 17.48
N ARG A 113 -12.62 3.73 18.18
CA ARG A 113 -12.66 3.90 19.65
C ARG A 113 -13.51 5.10 20.03
#